data_AF-A0A254NPM3-F1
#
_entry.id   AF-A0A254NPM3-F1
#
_cell.length_a   1.000
_cell.length_b   1.000
_cell.length_c   1.000
_cell.angle_alpha   90.00
_cell.angle_beta   90.00
_cell.angle_gamma   90.00
#
_symmetry.space_group_name_H-M   'P 1'
#
loop_
_entity.id
_entity.type
_entity.pdbx_description
1 polymer ?
#
loop_
_entity_poly.entity_id
_entity_poly.type
_entity_poly.pdbx_seq_one_letter_code
_entity_poly.pdbx_strand_id
1 'polypeptide(L)'
;MLMTYFKLNPGVFLIVGKQKSLIQDVVEEKIFWIENNFAEMIKRGENGSFFKNEELHLLKSFFSKYSSLGTFSDKPIFIDKFRPINIYNEKKLHKNTPFLRTATLQISNECNLSCNFCSTSFCPSCKIIKEDPEALSFEEWLTVVDQLASYGVSTILLTGGEAAISPFFKDLVRYILNKGISLSVHTNGFLKSQQIPQEVHLIVSLFESDSLNAIVRKYRNHHLTTAILYSCNNKVRPSIIPASWQVKFSRTSPLPITKQSMVNTDFDSFFSRKMTDNCLDEKLLISYNGNVYPCMGFKQKVGTVYGNQLHLAIRTLLTNYWKKNSDHRSGKCQQCEFRYACNACSFFDLEFCQYNVEEGQWISSLNE
;
A
#
# COMPACT_ATOMS: atom_id res chain seq x y z
N MET A 1 -30.13 -27.07 31.73
CA MET A 1 -29.96 -25.82 30.95
C MET A 1 -28.87 -26.08 29.92
N LEU A 2 -29.23 -26.19 28.64
CA LEU A 2 -28.30 -26.55 27.56
C LEU A 2 -27.19 -25.50 27.44
N MET A 3 -25.93 -25.91 27.53
CA MET A 3 -24.79 -25.05 27.25
C MET A 3 -24.75 -24.80 25.73
N THR A 4 -24.65 -23.55 25.30
CA THR A 4 -24.50 -23.23 23.87
C THR A 4 -23.21 -22.48 23.63
N TYR A 5 -22.39 -23.00 22.72
CA TYR A 5 -21.16 -22.40 22.22
C TYR A 5 -21.45 -21.61 20.96
N PHE A 6 -20.62 -20.59 20.71
CA PHE A 6 -20.72 -19.74 19.54
C PHE A 6 -19.32 -19.46 18.99
N LYS A 7 -19.17 -19.53 17.66
CA LYS A 7 -17.98 -19.04 16.95
C LYS A 7 -18.34 -18.33 15.66
N LEU A 8 -17.55 -17.33 15.30
CA LEU A 8 -17.64 -16.67 14.00
C LEU A 8 -17.17 -17.63 12.89
N ASN A 9 -17.79 -17.55 11.72
CA ASN A 9 -17.48 -18.41 10.57
C ASN A 9 -16.06 -18.13 10.00
N PRO A 10 -15.51 -19.01 9.13
CA PRO A 10 -14.10 -18.96 8.69
C PRO A 10 -13.61 -17.62 8.13
N GLY A 11 -14.44 -16.93 7.34
CA GLY A 11 -14.14 -15.63 6.73
C GLY A 11 -14.58 -14.42 7.54
N VAL A 12 -14.98 -14.61 8.80
CA VAL A 12 -15.58 -13.56 9.63
C VAL A 12 -14.67 -13.24 10.80
N PHE A 13 -14.27 -11.97 10.92
CA PHE A 13 -13.27 -11.51 11.87
C PHE A 13 -13.85 -10.43 12.79
N LEU A 14 -13.57 -10.56 14.08
CA LEU A 14 -13.83 -9.51 15.07
C LEU A 14 -12.60 -8.60 15.18
N ILE A 15 -12.82 -7.30 15.04
CA ILE A 15 -11.81 -6.26 15.20
C ILE A 15 -12.24 -5.40 16.37
N VAL A 16 -11.57 -5.58 17.51
CA VAL A 16 -11.82 -4.78 18.70
C VAL A 16 -11.12 -3.43 18.55
N GLY A 17 -11.89 -2.35 18.70
CA GLY A 17 -11.38 -0.98 18.79
C GLY A 17 -11.59 -0.39 20.19
N LYS A 18 -11.18 0.87 20.36
CA LYS A 18 -11.19 1.54 21.66
C LYS A 18 -12.60 1.69 22.23
N GLN A 19 -13.50 2.30 21.46
CA GLN A 19 -14.87 2.62 21.88
C GLN A 19 -15.93 1.71 21.24
N LYS A 20 -15.71 1.30 19.99
CA LYS A 20 -16.57 0.39 19.22
C LYS A 20 -15.72 -0.69 18.57
N SER A 21 -16.40 -1.69 17.99
CA SER A 21 -15.76 -2.82 17.31
C SER A 21 -16.41 -3.10 15.96
N LEU A 22 -15.69 -3.82 15.09
CA LEU A 22 -16.22 -4.29 13.81
C LEU A 22 -16.29 -5.81 13.76
N ILE A 23 -17.33 -6.31 13.09
CA ILE A 23 -17.31 -7.64 12.48
C ILE A 23 -17.08 -7.42 10.97
N GLN A 24 -15.99 -7.97 10.44
CA GLN A 24 -15.69 -7.92 9.01
C GLN A 24 -15.87 -9.31 8.41
N ASP A 25 -16.79 -9.42 7.46
CA ASP A 25 -17.01 -10.61 6.63
C ASP A 25 -16.29 -10.41 5.30
N VAL A 26 -15.19 -11.15 5.10
CA VAL A 26 -14.36 -11.03 3.89
C VAL A 26 -14.88 -11.85 2.71
N VAL A 27 -15.92 -12.65 2.91
CA VAL A 27 -16.57 -13.45 1.86
C VAL A 27 -17.71 -12.64 1.25
N GLU A 28 -18.53 -12.03 2.11
CA GLU A 28 -19.66 -11.20 1.70
C GLU A 28 -19.31 -9.71 1.53
N GLU A 29 -18.04 -9.35 1.79
CA GLU A 29 -17.51 -7.98 1.76
C GLU A 29 -18.30 -6.98 2.61
N LYS A 30 -18.79 -7.43 3.78
CA LYS A 30 -19.65 -6.65 4.68
C LYS A 30 -18.95 -6.31 5.98
N ILE A 31 -19.22 -5.10 6.49
CA ILE A 31 -18.73 -4.61 7.77
C ILE A 31 -19.93 -4.30 8.67
N PHE A 32 -19.94 -4.84 9.88
CA PHE A 32 -20.94 -4.55 10.91
C PHE A 32 -20.27 -3.80 12.05
N TRP A 33 -20.81 -2.63 12.37
CA TRP A 33 -20.33 -1.80 13.47
C TRP A 33 -21.14 -2.10 14.73
N ILE A 34 -20.45 -2.50 15.79
CA ILE A 34 -21.07 -3.04 17.00
C ILE A 34 -20.52 -2.38 18.26
N GLU A 35 -21.32 -2.47 19.33
CA GLU A 35 -20.92 -2.06 20.67
C GLU A 35 -19.86 -2.98 21.27
N ASN A 36 -18.98 -2.42 22.10
CA ASN A 36 -17.90 -3.19 22.73
C ASN A 36 -18.40 -4.25 23.73
N ASN A 37 -19.54 -4.03 24.39
CA ASN A 37 -20.13 -5.07 25.25
C ASN A 37 -20.51 -6.33 24.43
N PHE A 38 -21.06 -6.15 23.23
CA PHE A 38 -21.39 -7.24 22.32
C PHE A 38 -20.13 -7.88 21.72
N ALA A 39 -19.11 -7.08 21.40
CA ALA A 39 -17.82 -7.57 20.94
C ALA A 39 -17.13 -8.47 21.98
N GLU A 40 -17.16 -8.10 23.26
CA GLU A 40 -16.60 -8.91 24.35
C GLU A 40 -17.35 -10.25 24.52
N MET A 41 -18.66 -10.28 24.27
CA MET A 41 -19.41 -11.54 24.20
C MET A 41 -18.91 -12.41 23.05
N ILE A 42 -18.77 -11.86 21.83
CA ILE A 42 -18.24 -12.61 20.68
C ILE A 42 -16.83 -13.15 20.97
N LYS A 43 -15.95 -12.32 21.52
CA LYS A 43 -14.58 -12.68 21.89
C LYS A 43 -14.52 -13.82 22.92
N ARG A 44 -15.41 -13.80 23.92
CA ARG A 44 -15.57 -14.92 24.87
C ARG A 44 -15.95 -16.22 24.14
N GLY A 45 -16.83 -16.14 23.14
CA GLY A 45 -17.23 -17.28 22.32
C GLY A 45 -16.09 -17.84 21.46
N GLU A 46 -15.34 -16.95 20.79
CA GLU A 46 -14.14 -17.33 20.04
C GLU A 46 -13.09 -18.03 20.92
N ASN A 47 -13.02 -17.65 22.21
CA ASN A 47 -12.16 -18.26 23.24
C ASN A 47 -12.75 -19.54 23.88
N GLY A 48 -13.90 -20.03 23.42
CA GLY A 48 -14.50 -21.29 23.86
C GLY A 48 -15.46 -21.19 25.04
N SER A 49 -15.88 -19.97 25.43
CA SER A 49 -16.92 -19.80 26.45
C SER A 49 -18.28 -20.26 25.92
N PHE A 50 -19.10 -20.83 26.80
CA PHE A 50 -20.51 -21.08 26.52
C PHE A 50 -21.38 -19.93 27.04
N PHE A 51 -22.57 -19.79 26.48
CA PHE A 51 -23.56 -18.79 26.85
C PHE A 51 -24.84 -19.43 27.35
N LYS A 52 -25.55 -18.70 28.22
CA LYS A 52 -26.85 -19.06 28.79
C LYS A 52 -27.73 -17.81 28.85
N ASN A 53 -29.03 -18.01 29.02
CA ASN A 53 -30.00 -16.96 29.35
C ASN A 53 -29.94 -15.76 28.37
N GLU A 54 -29.90 -14.54 28.91
CA GLU A 54 -29.96 -13.28 28.16
C GLU A 54 -28.83 -13.12 27.13
N GLU A 55 -27.60 -13.47 27.49
CA GLU A 55 -26.45 -13.40 26.57
C GLU A 55 -26.68 -14.27 25.33
N LEU A 56 -27.20 -15.48 25.54
CA LEU A 56 -27.50 -16.40 24.44
C LEU A 56 -28.65 -15.87 23.57
N HIS A 57 -29.68 -15.29 24.18
CA HIS A 57 -30.78 -14.69 23.46
C HIS A 57 -30.31 -13.50 22.59
N LEU A 58 -29.46 -12.63 23.12
CA LEU A 58 -28.91 -11.49 22.40
C LEU A 58 -28.08 -11.94 21.18
N LEU A 59 -27.18 -12.91 21.37
CA LEU A 59 -26.39 -13.48 20.28
C LEU A 59 -27.30 -14.11 19.22
N LYS A 60 -28.23 -14.98 19.60
CA LYS A 60 -29.15 -15.62 18.65
C LYS A 60 -30.00 -14.61 17.89
N SER A 61 -30.49 -13.56 18.56
CA SER A 61 -31.26 -12.50 17.92
C SER A 61 -30.45 -11.79 16.83
N PHE A 62 -29.21 -11.40 17.13
CA PHE A 62 -28.33 -10.76 16.14
C PHE A 62 -27.99 -11.70 14.98
N PHE A 63 -27.48 -12.90 15.27
CA PHE A 63 -27.02 -13.85 14.26
C PHE A 63 -28.16 -14.55 13.51
N SER A 64 -29.40 -14.52 14.00
CA SER A 64 -30.56 -14.98 13.21
C SER A 64 -30.81 -14.14 11.97
N LYS A 65 -30.51 -12.83 12.04
CA LYS A 65 -30.59 -11.90 10.90
C LYS A 65 -29.40 -12.04 9.95
N TYR A 66 -28.29 -12.55 10.47
CA TYR A 66 -27.00 -12.64 9.78
C TYR A 66 -26.36 -14.02 10.01
N SER A 67 -27.07 -15.08 9.61
CA SER A 67 -26.69 -16.47 9.90
C SER A 67 -25.36 -16.88 9.25
N SER A 68 -24.93 -16.18 8.20
CA SER A 68 -23.63 -16.38 7.58
C SER A 68 -22.45 -15.96 8.46
N LEU A 69 -22.67 -15.17 9.52
CA LEU A 69 -21.58 -14.61 10.31
C LEU A 69 -21.01 -15.57 11.38
N GLY A 70 -21.81 -16.53 11.86
CA GLY A 70 -21.37 -17.41 12.93
C GLY A 70 -22.24 -18.64 13.13
N THR A 71 -21.70 -19.59 13.89
CA THR A 71 -22.26 -20.92 14.14
C THR A 71 -22.48 -21.13 15.63
N PHE A 72 -23.64 -21.67 15.98
CA PHE A 72 -23.97 -22.12 17.34
C PHE A 72 -23.88 -23.64 17.44
N SER A 73 -23.49 -24.13 18.62
CA SER A 73 -23.37 -25.56 18.89
C SER A 73 -23.68 -25.89 20.35
N ASP A 74 -24.20 -27.07 20.63
CA ASP A 74 -24.38 -27.61 21.97
C ASP A 74 -23.08 -28.18 22.57
N LYS A 75 -22.08 -28.42 21.72
CA LYS A 75 -20.73 -28.87 22.09
C LYS A 75 -19.67 -27.80 21.75
N PRO A 76 -18.51 -27.80 22.42
CA PRO A 76 -17.38 -26.97 22.00
C PRO A 76 -17.05 -27.20 20.52
N ILE A 77 -16.92 -26.12 19.76
CA ILE A 77 -16.59 -26.16 18.33
C ILE A 77 -15.29 -25.42 18.05
N PHE A 78 -14.55 -25.92 17.08
CA PHE A 78 -13.41 -25.24 16.49
C PHE A 78 -13.74 -24.92 15.03
N ILE A 79 -13.57 -23.66 14.64
CA ILE A 79 -13.73 -23.21 13.27
C ILE A 79 -12.36 -22.67 12.83
N ASP A 80 -11.78 -23.29 11.81
CA ASP A 80 -10.52 -22.79 11.25
C ASP A 80 -10.79 -21.51 10.46
N LYS A 81 -10.04 -20.45 10.75
CA LYS A 81 -10.18 -19.16 10.06
C LYS A 81 -9.43 -19.19 8.75
N PHE A 82 -9.95 -18.47 7.76
CA PHE A 82 -9.19 -18.26 6.54
C PHE A 82 -7.91 -17.46 6.84
N ARG A 83 -6.86 -17.79 6.10
CA ARG A 83 -5.53 -17.20 6.23
C ARG A 83 -4.80 -17.33 4.89
N PRO A 84 -4.12 -16.28 4.42
CA PRO A 84 -3.33 -16.34 3.19
C PRO A 84 -1.99 -17.05 3.39
N ILE A 85 -1.65 -17.37 4.63
CA ILE A 85 -0.36 -17.94 5.02
C ILE A 85 -0.50 -19.30 5.68
N ASN A 86 0.49 -20.14 5.43
CA ASN A 86 0.65 -21.40 6.14
C ASN A 86 1.26 -21.13 7.52
N ILE A 87 0.51 -21.43 8.60
CA ILE A 87 0.95 -21.23 10.00
C ILE A 87 2.23 -21.98 10.35
N TYR A 88 2.52 -23.10 9.67
CA TYR A 88 3.76 -23.82 9.89
C TYR A 88 4.97 -22.98 9.45
N ASN A 89 4.83 -22.12 8.44
CA ASN A 89 5.90 -21.18 8.06
C ASN A 89 6.23 -20.18 9.18
N GLU A 90 5.25 -19.80 9.99
CA GLU A 90 5.48 -18.92 11.13
C GLU A 90 6.19 -19.63 12.28
N LYS A 91 5.95 -20.94 12.46
CA LYS A 91 6.55 -21.74 13.53
C LYS A 91 7.92 -22.35 13.17
N LYS A 92 8.40 -22.17 11.94
CA LYS A 92 9.75 -22.62 11.54
C LYS A 92 10.83 -21.91 12.35
N LEU A 93 11.83 -22.69 12.79
CA LEU A 93 13.06 -22.19 13.41
C LEU A 93 13.81 -21.24 12.47
N HIS A 94 13.89 -21.61 11.19
CA HIS A 94 14.48 -20.78 10.15
C HIS A 94 13.38 -20.07 9.37
N LYS A 95 13.42 -18.74 9.36
CA LYS A 95 12.52 -17.93 8.54
C LYS A 95 12.97 -17.98 7.09
N ASN A 96 12.01 -17.87 6.18
CA ASN A 96 12.30 -17.71 4.77
C ASN A 96 13.12 -16.42 4.55
N THR A 97 13.98 -16.44 3.54
CA THR A 97 14.68 -15.24 3.07
C THR A 97 13.65 -14.16 2.73
N PRO A 98 13.83 -12.92 3.20
CA PRO A 98 12.97 -11.81 2.80
C PRO A 98 12.94 -11.67 1.29
N PHE A 99 11.76 -11.38 0.75
CA PHE A 99 11.59 -11.13 -0.67
C PHE A 99 11.62 -9.64 -0.92
N LEU A 100 12.41 -9.19 -1.91
CA LEU A 100 12.35 -7.82 -2.39
C LEU A 100 11.47 -7.80 -3.63
N ARG A 101 10.27 -7.22 -3.53
CA ARG A 101 9.32 -7.20 -4.65
C ARG A 101 9.63 -6.06 -5.61
N THR A 102 9.85 -4.87 -5.09
CA THR A 102 10.01 -3.67 -5.93
C THR A 102 11.11 -2.76 -5.43
N ALA A 103 12.03 -2.37 -6.32
CA ALA A 103 13.00 -1.32 -6.06
C ALA A 103 12.70 -0.12 -6.95
N THR A 104 12.51 1.04 -6.34
CA THR A 104 12.42 2.32 -7.06
C THR A 104 13.81 2.93 -7.13
N LEU A 105 14.29 3.26 -8.32
CA LEU A 105 15.60 3.90 -8.54
C LEU A 105 15.37 5.31 -9.10
N GLN A 106 15.70 6.32 -8.31
CA GLN A 106 15.72 7.70 -8.76
C GLN A 106 17.05 7.96 -9.46
N ILE A 107 17.13 7.74 -10.77
CA ILE A 107 18.41 7.75 -11.52
C ILE A 107 18.84 9.14 -11.99
N SER A 108 18.03 10.16 -11.71
CA SER A 108 18.32 11.57 -11.99
C SER A 108 17.63 12.46 -10.96
N ASN A 109 18.31 13.51 -10.52
CA ASN A 109 17.71 14.57 -9.69
C ASN A 109 17.25 15.78 -10.52
N GLU A 110 17.55 15.79 -11.81
CA GLU A 110 17.18 16.88 -12.73
C GLU A 110 15.78 16.64 -13.31
N CYS A 111 15.09 17.73 -13.64
CA CYS A 111 13.81 17.69 -14.32
C CYS A 111 13.68 18.87 -15.28
N ASN A 112 13.07 18.64 -16.44
CA ASN A 112 12.71 19.69 -17.39
C ASN A 112 11.41 20.44 -17.01
N LEU A 113 10.80 20.11 -15.86
CA LEU A 113 9.62 20.78 -15.31
C LEU A 113 9.91 21.34 -13.91
N SER A 114 9.17 22.36 -13.51
CA SER A 114 9.28 23.03 -12.20
C SER A 114 7.94 23.01 -11.44
N CYS A 115 7.38 21.82 -11.27
CA CYS A 115 6.06 21.65 -10.63
C CYS A 115 6.02 22.28 -9.22
N ASN A 116 5.03 23.13 -8.97
CA ASN A 116 4.85 23.84 -7.69
C ASN A 116 4.64 22.92 -6.46
N PHE A 117 4.23 21.67 -6.68
CA PHE A 117 4.03 20.66 -5.63
C PHE A 117 5.19 19.64 -5.50
N CYS A 118 6.26 19.77 -6.29
CA CYS A 118 7.34 18.76 -6.36
C CYS A 118 7.95 18.44 -4.98
N SER A 119 8.15 19.46 -4.14
CA SER A 119 8.74 19.30 -2.81
C SER A 119 7.71 19.02 -1.70
N THR A 120 6.44 19.32 -1.92
CA THR A 120 5.37 19.29 -0.91
C THR A 120 4.39 18.15 -1.10
N SER A 121 4.46 17.41 -2.21
CA SER A 121 3.59 16.28 -2.46
C SER A 121 3.74 15.20 -1.39
N PHE A 122 2.60 14.70 -0.90
CA PHE A 122 2.54 13.68 0.14
C PHE A 122 3.01 12.30 -0.33
N CYS A 123 2.59 11.87 -1.52
CA CYS A 123 2.93 10.59 -2.11
C CYS A 123 3.38 10.80 -3.58
N PRO A 124 4.58 11.36 -3.79
CA PRO A 124 5.09 11.64 -5.13
C PRO A 124 5.55 10.36 -5.84
N SER A 125 5.33 10.29 -7.16
CA SER A 125 5.93 9.28 -8.04
C SER A 125 7.32 9.71 -8.55
N CYS A 126 7.59 11.01 -8.54
CA CYS A 126 8.84 11.67 -8.90
C CYS A 126 9.08 12.86 -7.98
N LYS A 127 10.34 13.19 -7.71
CA LYS A 127 10.71 14.31 -6.84
C LYS A 127 12.14 14.75 -7.11
N ILE A 128 12.39 16.05 -6.98
CA ILE A 128 13.73 16.62 -6.85
C ILE A 128 14.08 16.64 -5.36
N ILE A 129 15.15 15.96 -4.98
CA ILE A 129 15.66 15.90 -3.61
C ILE A 129 16.71 16.99 -3.43
N LYS A 130 16.48 17.89 -2.46
CA LYS A 130 17.43 18.93 -2.07
C LYS A 130 18.44 18.39 -1.06
N GLU A 131 19.23 17.43 -1.48
CA GLU A 131 20.39 16.92 -0.73
C GLU A 131 21.63 17.16 -1.59
N ASP A 132 22.79 17.32 -0.96
CA ASP A 132 24.05 17.58 -1.64
C ASP A 132 25.04 16.41 -1.49
N PRO A 133 24.87 15.35 -2.29
CA PRO A 133 26.01 14.54 -2.71
C PRO A 133 26.08 14.34 -4.23
N GLU A 134 27.26 13.94 -4.68
CA GLU A 134 27.54 13.51 -6.05
C GLU A 134 26.61 12.37 -6.49
N ALA A 135 26.13 12.42 -7.73
CA ALA A 135 25.28 11.38 -8.29
C ALA A 135 26.08 10.09 -8.50
N LEU A 136 25.41 8.94 -8.39
CA LEU A 136 26.02 7.66 -8.72
C LEU A 136 26.46 7.62 -10.19
N SER A 137 27.66 7.10 -10.40
CA SER A 137 28.19 6.75 -11.72
C SER A 137 27.41 5.59 -12.34
N PHE A 138 27.60 5.38 -13.65
CA PHE A 138 26.97 4.25 -14.34
C PHE A 138 27.37 2.89 -13.75
N GLU A 139 28.65 2.68 -13.46
CA GLU A 139 29.17 1.43 -12.88
C GLU A 139 28.59 1.14 -11.49
N GLU A 140 28.36 2.19 -10.70
CA GLU A 140 27.67 2.05 -9.41
C GLU A 140 26.21 1.65 -9.60
N TRP A 141 25.50 2.21 -10.59
CA TRP A 141 24.15 1.76 -10.91
C TRP A 141 24.10 0.30 -11.36
N LEU A 142 25.07 -0.16 -12.17
CA LEU A 142 25.18 -1.57 -12.56
C LEU A 142 25.36 -2.46 -11.33
N THR A 143 26.25 -2.06 -10.41
CA THR A 143 26.48 -2.75 -9.14
C THR A 143 25.20 -2.81 -8.29
N VAL A 144 24.45 -1.72 -8.22
CA VAL A 144 23.16 -1.66 -7.51
C VAL A 144 22.16 -2.65 -8.13
N VAL A 145 22.03 -2.69 -9.47
CA VAL A 145 21.13 -3.64 -10.15
C VAL A 145 21.55 -5.08 -9.87
N ASP A 146 22.85 -5.38 -9.88
CA ASP A 146 23.38 -6.71 -9.55
C ASP A 146 23.06 -7.13 -8.12
N GLN A 147 23.24 -6.23 -7.15
CA GLN A 147 22.87 -6.49 -5.77
C GLN A 147 21.37 -6.75 -5.65
N LEU A 148 20.52 -5.91 -6.25
CA LEU A 148 19.07 -6.08 -6.22
C LEU A 148 18.63 -7.41 -6.86
N ALA A 149 19.26 -7.82 -7.96
CA ALA A 149 19.04 -9.12 -8.59
C ALA A 149 19.39 -10.27 -7.64
N SER A 150 20.50 -10.16 -6.90
CA SER A 150 20.90 -11.17 -5.90
C SER A 150 19.90 -11.31 -4.74
N TYR A 151 19.15 -10.24 -4.43
CA TYR A 151 18.05 -10.27 -3.44
C TYR A 151 16.71 -10.70 -4.04
N GLY A 152 16.67 -11.08 -5.33
CA GLY A 152 15.46 -11.56 -5.99
C GLY A 152 14.46 -10.47 -6.34
N VAL A 153 14.91 -9.25 -6.64
CA VAL A 153 14.03 -8.16 -7.07
C VAL A 153 13.12 -8.59 -8.23
N SER A 154 11.80 -8.45 -8.06
CA SER A 154 10.87 -8.79 -9.15
C SER A 154 10.74 -7.67 -10.17
N THR A 155 10.65 -6.43 -9.69
CA THR A 155 10.41 -5.26 -10.53
C THR A 155 11.28 -4.08 -10.12
N ILE A 156 11.85 -3.40 -11.11
CA ILE A 156 12.51 -2.10 -10.92
C ILE A 156 11.63 -0.99 -11.52
N LEU A 157 11.44 0.09 -10.77
CA LEU A 157 10.85 1.33 -11.25
C LEU A 157 11.95 2.38 -11.41
N LEU A 158 12.22 2.83 -12.63
CA LEU A 158 13.08 3.99 -12.87
C LEU A 158 12.26 5.27 -12.75
N THR A 159 12.76 6.22 -11.97
CA THR A 159 12.16 7.54 -11.74
C THR A 159 13.26 8.59 -11.57
N GLY A 160 12.91 9.79 -11.14
CA GLY A 160 13.83 10.90 -10.98
C GLY A 160 13.17 12.16 -10.42
N GLY A 161 13.79 13.30 -10.74
CA GLY A 161 13.03 14.43 -11.28
C GLY A 161 12.40 14.03 -12.63
N GLU A 162 13.22 13.61 -13.58
CA GLU A 162 12.82 12.92 -14.82
C GLU A 162 13.88 11.88 -15.21
N ALA A 163 13.48 10.60 -15.25
CA ALA A 163 14.40 9.48 -15.48
C ALA A 163 15.13 9.58 -16.84
N ALA A 164 14.41 9.99 -17.88
CA ALA A 164 14.94 10.04 -19.24
C ALA A 164 15.96 11.18 -19.50
N ILE A 165 16.22 12.06 -18.51
CA ILE A 165 17.34 13.01 -18.56
C ILE A 165 18.68 12.32 -18.30
N SER A 166 18.67 11.24 -17.51
CA SER A 166 19.91 10.55 -17.14
C SER A 166 20.69 10.14 -18.40
N PRO A 167 22.00 10.46 -18.50
CA PRO A 167 22.81 10.11 -19.67
C PRO A 167 22.90 8.58 -19.86
N PHE A 168 22.70 7.82 -18.78
CA PHE A 168 22.79 6.37 -18.75
C PHE A 168 21.44 5.66 -18.94
N PHE A 169 20.35 6.39 -19.18
CA PHE A 169 18.99 5.84 -19.21
C PHE A 169 18.86 4.63 -20.14
N LYS A 170 19.30 4.74 -21.41
CA LYS A 170 19.14 3.65 -22.40
C LYS A 170 19.90 2.39 -22.02
N ASP A 171 21.13 2.57 -21.55
CA ASP A 171 22.01 1.45 -21.26
C ASP A 171 21.61 0.76 -19.95
N LEU A 172 21.12 1.52 -18.96
CA LEU A 172 20.57 0.97 -17.73
C LEU A 172 19.25 0.21 -17.99
N VAL A 173 18.37 0.73 -18.84
CA VAL A 173 17.14 0.01 -19.27
C VAL A 173 17.51 -1.33 -19.91
N ARG A 174 18.45 -1.35 -20.86
CA ARG A 174 18.92 -2.59 -21.50
C ARG A 174 19.53 -3.56 -20.49
N TYR A 175 20.36 -3.06 -19.58
CA TYR A 175 21.02 -3.87 -18.58
C TYR A 175 20.01 -4.58 -17.65
N ILE A 176 19.00 -3.85 -17.16
CA ILE A 176 17.93 -4.39 -16.31
C ILE A 176 17.12 -5.46 -17.05
N LEU A 177 16.73 -5.19 -18.30
CA LEU A 177 15.97 -6.15 -19.11
C LEU A 177 16.78 -7.42 -19.40
N ASN A 178 18.08 -7.30 -19.70
CA ASN A 178 18.97 -8.44 -19.93
C ASN A 178 19.16 -9.32 -18.68
N LYS A 179 18.94 -8.78 -17.48
CA LYS A 179 18.93 -9.56 -16.22
C LYS A 179 17.61 -10.30 -16.00
N GLY A 180 16.62 -10.16 -16.89
CA GLY A 180 15.29 -10.76 -16.75
C GLY A 180 14.42 -10.08 -15.68
N ILE A 181 14.77 -8.86 -15.26
CA ILE A 181 14.03 -8.10 -14.25
C ILE A 181 12.90 -7.33 -14.95
N SER A 182 11.68 -7.39 -14.40
CA SER A 182 10.58 -6.59 -14.93
C SER A 182 10.83 -5.11 -14.70
N LEU A 183 10.55 -4.26 -15.69
CA LEU A 183 10.89 -2.86 -15.65
C LEU A 183 9.66 -1.98 -15.83
N SER A 184 9.55 -0.95 -14.99
CA SER A 184 8.66 0.19 -15.16
C SER A 184 9.47 1.48 -15.27
N VAL A 185 9.00 2.43 -16.07
CA VAL A 185 9.62 3.76 -16.19
C VAL A 185 8.58 4.82 -15.90
N HIS A 186 8.89 5.71 -14.96
CA HIS A 186 8.15 6.94 -14.72
C HIS A 186 8.69 8.09 -15.59
N THR A 187 7.80 8.84 -16.22
CA THR A 187 8.14 10.04 -17.01
C THR A 187 7.03 11.08 -17.01
N ASN A 188 7.39 12.35 -17.23
CA ASN A 188 6.47 13.44 -17.53
C ASN A 188 6.05 13.50 -19.02
N GLY A 189 6.70 12.72 -19.89
CA GLY A 189 6.33 12.57 -21.30
C GLY A 189 6.86 13.63 -22.27
N PHE A 190 7.52 14.69 -21.81
CA PHE A 190 7.92 15.83 -22.65
C PHE A 190 9.26 15.67 -23.38
N LEU A 191 10.14 14.76 -22.93
CA LEU A 191 11.46 14.60 -23.55
C LEU A 191 11.39 13.93 -24.92
N LYS A 192 11.82 14.63 -25.97
CA LYS A 192 12.04 14.05 -27.30
C LYS A 192 13.36 13.26 -27.27
N SER A 193 13.40 12.02 -27.75
CA SER A 193 14.60 11.21 -28.13
C SER A 193 14.95 9.93 -27.34
N GLN A 194 14.30 9.63 -26.22
CA GLN A 194 14.58 8.40 -25.46
C GLN A 194 13.50 7.35 -25.78
N GLN A 195 13.83 6.39 -26.64
CA GLN A 195 12.94 5.25 -26.93
C GLN A 195 12.87 4.38 -25.68
N ILE A 196 11.69 4.33 -25.06
CA ILE A 196 11.35 3.32 -24.07
C ILE A 196 10.91 2.08 -24.87
N PRO A 197 11.41 0.88 -24.57
CA PRO A 197 10.94 -0.35 -25.23
C PRO A 197 9.45 -0.58 -24.97
N GLN A 198 8.72 -1.17 -25.92
CA GLN A 198 7.25 -1.32 -25.83
C GLN A 198 6.83 -2.32 -24.76
N GLU A 199 7.70 -3.27 -24.44
CA GLU A 199 7.55 -4.27 -23.38
C GLU A 199 7.71 -3.69 -21.96
N VAL A 200 8.29 -2.49 -21.82
CA VAL A 200 8.45 -1.81 -20.53
C VAL A 200 7.15 -1.15 -20.12
N HIS A 201 6.75 -1.34 -18.86
CA HIS A 201 5.58 -0.66 -18.30
C HIS A 201 5.85 0.84 -18.17
N LEU A 202 5.08 1.64 -18.90
CA LEU A 202 5.21 3.09 -18.89
C LEU A 202 4.28 3.69 -17.84
N ILE A 203 4.81 4.52 -16.94
CA ILE A 203 4.02 5.32 -16.02
C ILE A 203 4.20 6.78 -16.40
N VAL A 204 3.13 7.42 -16.90
CA VAL A 204 3.20 8.80 -17.39
C VAL A 204 2.39 9.74 -16.52
N SER A 205 3.05 10.76 -15.95
CA SER A 205 2.38 11.83 -15.22
C SER A 205 1.86 12.89 -16.17
N LEU A 206 0.59 13.25 -16.01
CA LEU A 206 -0.14 14.18 -16.85
C LEU A 206 -0.69 15.31 -15.98
N PHE A 207 -0.32 16.54 -16.33
CA PHE A 207 -0.60 17.74 -15.52
C PHE A 207 -1.64 18.68 -16.15
N GLU A 208 -1.68 18.79 -17.49
CA GLU A 208 -2.56 19.71 -18.22
C GLU A 208 -3.19 19.05 -19.45
N SER A 209 -4.37 19.54 -19.86
CA SER A 209 -5.14 19.01 -21.01
C SER A 209 -4.41 19.13 -22.34
N ASP A 210 -3.66 20.20 -22.54
CA ASP A 210 -3.09 20.52 -23.86
C ASP A 210 -1.86 19.65 -24.13
N SER A 211 -1.13 19.29 -23.07
CA SER A 211 -0.01 18.36 -23.12
C SER A 211 -0.45 16.90 -23.25
N LEU A 212 -1.68 16.56 -22.85
CA LEU A 212 -2.23 15.20 -22.93
C LEU A 212 -2.23 14.66 -24.35
N ASN A 213 -2.72 15.45 -25.33
CA ASN A 213 -2.83 15.01 -26.72
C ASN A 213 -1.47 14.68 -27.32
N ALA A 214 -0.45 15.48 -27.01
CA ALA A 214 0.91 15.27 -27.49
C ALA A 214 1.52 13.99 -26.87
N ILE A 215 1.36 13.81 -25.57
CA ILE A 215 1.86 12.63 -24.84
C ILE A 215 1.16 11.36 -25.30
N VAL A 216 -0.17 11.37 -25.41
CA VAL A 216 -0.93 10.22 -25.89
C VAL A 216 -0.53 9.87 -27.32
N ARG A 217 -0.43 10.84 -28.23
CA ARG A 217 0.04 10.57 -29.60
C ARG A 217 1.43 9.94 -29.61
N LYS A 218 2.33 10.45 -28.77
CA LYS A 218 3.72 9.99 -28.69
C LYS A 218 3.84 8.54 -28.19
N TYR A 219 3.04 8.16 -27.19
CA TYR A 219 3.13 6.84 -26.56
C TYR A 219 1.98 5.90 -26.93
N ARG A 220 1.17 6.21 -27.96
CA ARG A 220 -0.04 5.45 -28.31
C ARG A 220 0.19 3.94 -28.50
N ASN A 221 1.39 3.57 -28.96
CA ASN A 221 1.78 2.17 -29.20
C ASN A 221 2.32 1.45 -27.96
N HIS A 222 2.51 2.15 -26.84
CA HIS A 222 2.80 1.52 -25.55
C HIS A 222 1.49 1.07 -24.90
N HIS A 223 1.16 -0.20 -25.09
CA HIS A 223 -0.08 -0.76 -24.55
C HIS A 223 -0.03 -0.96 -23.03
N LEU A 224 1.15 -1.28 -22.49
CA LEU A 224 1.37 -1.40 -21.05
C LEU A 224 1.68 -0.02 -20.46
N THR A 225 0.65 0.79 -20.28
CA THR A 225 0.80 2.17 -19.78
C THR A 225 -0.17 2.48 -18.65
N THR A 226 0.34 3.13 -17.59
CA THR A 226 -0.44 3.75 -16.53
C THR A 226 -0.30 5.28 -16.62
N ALA A 227 -1.41 5.96 -16.85
CA ALA A 227 -1.52 7.41 -16.80
C ALA A 227 -1.87 7.88 -15.39
N ILE A 228 -1.05 8.76 -14.82
CA ILE A 228 -1.31 9.43 -13.53
C ILE A 228 -1.76 10.86 -13.79
N LEU A 229 -3.01 11.18 -13.49
CA LEU A 229 -3.62 12.50 -13.65
C LEU A 229 -3.46 13.32 -12.36
N TYR A 230 -2.72 14.42 -12.41
CA TYR A 230 -2.55 15.36 -11.30
C TYR A 230 -3.50 16.55 -11.44
N SER A 231 -4.21 16.92 -10.36
CA SER A 231 -5.02 18.15 -10.26
C SER A 231 -6.03 18.39 -11.41
N CYS A 232 -6.41 17.34 -12.13
CA CYS A 232 -7.39 17.39 -13.20
C CYS A 232 -8.80 17.20 -12.62
N ASN A 233 -9.33 18.19 -11.92
CA ASN A 233 -10.76 18.22 -11.53
C ASN A 233 -11.63 18.28 -12.80
N ASN A 234 -11.94 17.13 -13.39
CA ASN A 234 -12.91 16.93 -14.48
C ASN A 234 -12.59 17.60 -15.84
N LYS A 235 -11.37 18.12 -16.06
CA LYS A 235 -11.01 18.77 -17.35
C LYS A 235 -10.35 17.87 -18.39
N VAL A 236 -9.90 16.68 -18.01
CA VAL A 236 -9.36 15.68 -18.96
C VAL A 236 -10.51 14.82 -19.45
N ARG A 237 -10.82 14.86 -20.74
CA ARG A 237 -11.77 13.93 -21.37
C ARG A 237 -11.07 12.55 -21.47
N PRO A 238 -11.55 11.52 -20.75
CA PRO A 238 -10.93 10.19 -20.78
C PRO A 238 -10.90 9.58 -22.19
N SER A 239 -11.78 10.03 -23.08
CA SER A 239 -11.87 9.58 -24.48
C SER A 239 -10.60 9.81 -25.32
N ILE A 240 -9.68 10.67 -24.87
CA ILE A 240 -8.40 10.88 -25.54
C ILE A 240 -7.42 9.75 -25.17
N ILE A 241 -7.52 9.19 -23.96
CA ILE A 241 -6.60 8.18 -23.45
C ILE A 241 -6.95 6.82 -24.09
N PRO A 242 -5.97 6.06 -24.62
CA PRO A 242 -6.23 4.73 -25.18
C PRO A 242 -6.89 3.82 -24.15
N ALA A 243 -7.88 3.02 -24.56
CA ALA A 243 -8.58 2.08 -23.68
C ALA A 243 -7.65 1.03 -23.06
N SER A 244 -6.48 0.77 -23.67
CA SER A 244 -5.46 -0.13 -23.12
C SER A 244 -4.70 0.47 -21.93
N TRP A 245 -4.77 1.78 -21.71
CA TRP A 245 -4.05 2.44 -20.62
C TRP A 245 -4.86 2.37 -19.32
N GLN A 246 -4.19 2.12 -18.21
CA GLN A 246 -4.77 2.31 -16.89
C GLN A 246 -4.74 3.79 -16.51
N VAL A 247 -5.81 4.31 -15.92
CA VAL A 247 -5.87 5.70 -15.47
C VAL A 247 -5.94 5.72 -13.94
N LYS A 248 -5.03 6.47 -13.32
CA LYS A 248 -4.99 6.72 -11.88
C LYS A 248 -5.05 8.22 -11.64
N PHE A 249 -5.77 8.62 -10.60
CA PHE A 249 -5.84 10.01 -10.17
C PHE A 249 -4.92 10.20 -8.97
N SER A 250 -4.10 11.24 -9.02
CA SER A 250 -3.23 11.61 -7.90
C SER A 250 -3.53 13.03 -7.45
N ARG A 251 -3.42 13.24 -6.14
CA ARG A 251 -3.54 14.55 -5.51
C ARG A 251 -2.22 14.89 -4.85
N THR A 252 -1.89 16.17 -4.83
CA THR A 252 -0.67 16.69 -4.22
C THR A 252 -0.76 16.63 -2.69
N SER A 253 -1.95 16.85 -2.15
CA SER A 253 -2.26 16.79 -0.72
C SER A 253 -2.87 15.46 -0.29
N PRO A 254 -2.67 15.04 0.97
CA PRO A 254 -3.36 13.87 1.52
C PRO A 254 -4.88 14.07 1.47
N LEU A 255 -5.62 13.00 1.14
CA LEU A 255 -7.08 13.00 1.23
C LEU A 255 -7.49 12.84 2.69
N PRO A 256 -8.54 13.55 3.14
CA PRO A 256 -9.10 13.28 4.45
C PRO A 256 -9.62 11.84 4.52
N ILE A 257 -9.42 11.20 5.67
CA ILE A 257 -9.99 9.89 5.94
C ILE A 257 -11.43 10.10 6.37
N THR A 258 -12.35 9.68 5.52
CA THR A 258 -13.80 9.78 5.71
C THR A 258 -14.41 8.39 5.72
N LYS A 259 -15.70 8.29 6.07
CA LYS A 259 -16.41 7.02 6.01
C LYS A 259 -16.44 6.45 4.57
N GLN A 260 -16.60 7.31 3.58
CA GLN A 260 -16.64 6.96 2.16
C GLN A 260 -15.26 6.64 1.58
N SER A 261 -14.17 7.07 2.22
CA SER A 261 -12.81 6.76 1.78
C SER A 261 -12.32 5.39 2.25
N MET A 262 -13.12 4.67 3.04
CA MET A 262 -12.79 3.32 3.51
C MET A 262 -12.73 2.34 2.35
N VAL A 263 -11.82 1.39 2.45
CA VAL A 263 -11.60 0.35 1.46
C VAL A 263 -12.53 -0.82 1.75
N ASN A 264 -13.01 -1.46 0.69
CA ASN A 264 -13.79 -2.68 0.79
C ASN A 264 -13.05 -3.74 1.62
N THR A 265 -13.82 -4.55 2.34
CA THR A 265 -13.29 -5.59 3.22
C THR A 265 -13.20 -6.95 2.52
N ASP A 266 -12.72 -7.00 1.29
CA ASP A 266 -12.45 -8.26 0.61
C ASP A 266 -11.24 -9.00 1.23
N PHE A 267 -11.05 -10.27 0.86
CA PHE A 267 -9.98 -11.11 1.38
C PHE A 267 -8.60 -10.46 1.24
N ASP A 268 -8.26 -9.95 0.06
CA ASP A 268 -6.94 -9.40 -0.23
C ASP A 268 -6.73 -8.05 0.47
N SER A 269 -7.72 -7.17 0.42
CA SER A 269 -7.68 -5.85 1.08
C SER A 269 -7.57 -5.96 2.60
N PHE A 270 -8.28 -6.91 3.22
CA PHE A 270 -8.23 -7.15 4.65
C PHE A 270 -6.86 -7.72 5.06
N PHE A 271 -6.40 -8.79 4.40
CA PHE A 271 -5.15 -9.44 4.79
C PHE A 271 -3.90 -8.63 4.43
N SER A 272 -3.91 -7.87 3.34
CA SER A 272 -2.80 -6.97 3.00
C SER A 272 -2.55 -5.89 4.06
N ARG A 273 -3.57 -5.48 4.82
CA ARG A 273 -3.45 -4.51 5.92
C ARG A 273 -3.25 -5.16 7.28
N LYS A 274 -3.82 -6.36 7.46
CA LYS A 274 -3.69 -7.13 8.70
C LYS A 274 -2.32 -7.77 8.82
N MET A 275 -1.67 -8.14 7.72
CA MET A 275 -0.40 -8.87 7.76
C MET A 275 0.81 -7.95 7.63
N THR A 276 0.77 -6.97 6.73
CA THR A 276 1.91 -6.07 6.43
C THR A 276 1.44 -4.64 6.11
N ASP A 277 2.38 -3.77 5.74
CA ASP A 277 2.10 -2.41 5.28
C ASP A 277 2.03 -2.47 3.75
N ASN A 278 0.82 -2.29 3.21
CA ASN A 278 0.57 -2.39 1.77
C ASN A 278 1.45 -1.46 0.91
N CYS A 279 1.94 -0.35 1.46
CA CYS A 279 2.77 0.62 0.76
C CYS A 279 4.26 0.32 0.88
N LEU A 280 4.73 -0.16 2.03
CA LEU A 280 6.16 -0.30 2.33
C LEU A 280 6.69 -1.73 2.23
N ASP A 281 5.83 -2.74 2.39
CA ASP A 281 6.23 -4.13 2.42
C ASP A 281 6.97 -4.54 1.13
N GLU A 282 8.10 -5.22 1.31
CA GLU A 282 8.98 -5.73 0.25
C GLU A 282 9.42 -4.65 -0.78
N LYS A 283 9.46 -3.39 -0.36
CA LYS A 283 9.77 -2.24 -1.23
C LYS A 283 10.91 -1.38 -0.68
N LEU A 284 11.68 -0.79 -1.59
CA LEU A 284 12.67 0.23 -1.25
C LEU A 284 12.78 1.30 -2.34
N LEU A 285 13.35 2.43 -1.95
CA LEU A 285 13.78 3.50 -2.86
C LEU A 285 15.30 3.68 -2.72
N ILE A 286 16.00 3.80 -3.85
CA ILE A 286 17.39 4.25 -3.91
C ILE A 286 17.40 5.59 -4.65
N SER A 287 17.88 6.63 -3.98
CA SER A 287 18.01 7.97 -4.56
C SER A 287 19.21 8.06 -5.51
N TYR A 288 19.28 9.16 -6.26
CA TYR A 288 20.31 9.40 -7.27
C TYR A 288 21.75 9.41 -6.72
N ASN A 289 21.90 9.66 -5.43
CA ASN A 289 23.14 9.72 -4.66
C ASN A 289 23.37 8.46 -3.79
N GLY A 290 22.66 7.36 -4.06
CA GLY A 290 22.88 6.09 -3.37
C GLY A 290 22.36 5.99 -1.93
N ASN A 291 21.59 6.97 -1.43
CA ASN A 291 20.86 6.82 -0.18
C ASN A 291 19.64 5.90 -0.38
N VAL A 292 19.30 5.13 0.67
CA VAL A 292 18.18 4.19 0.65
C VAL A 292 17.06 4.68 1.58
N TYR A 293 15.82 4.62 1.12
CA TYR A 293 14.61 5.06 1.85
C TYR A 293 13.49 4.01 1.77
N PRO A 294 12.53 4.03 2.72
CA PRO A 294 11.33 3.18 2.62
C PRO A 294 10.41 3.57 1.46
N CYS A 295 10.27 4.87 1.18
CA CYS A 295 9.52 5.39 0.04
C CYS A 295 9.95 6.83 -0.31
N MET A 296 9.43 7.39 -1.40
CA MET A 296 9.77 8.75 -1.87
C MET A 296 9.24 9.88 -0.97
N GLY A 297 8.25 9.59 -0.13
CA GLY A 297 7.75 10.53 0.88
C GLY A 297 8.65 10.66 2.10
N PHE A 298 9.65 9.79 2.28
CA PHE A 298 10.53 9.82 3.44
C PHE A 298 11.58 10.91 3.36
N LYS A 299 11.85 11.54 4.52
CA LYS A 299 12.93 12.54 4.67
C LYS A 299 14.23 11.93 5.18
N GLN A 300 14.16 10.85 5.96
CA GLN A 300 15.33 10.22 6.57
C GLN A 300 15.70 8.95 5.83
N LYS A 301 16.96 8.85 5.43
CA LYS A 301 17.51 7.62 4.85
C LYS A 301 17.62 6.54 5.91
N VAL A 302 17.48 5.29 5.48
CA VAL A 302 17.64 4.08 6.32
C VAL A 302 18.97 3.37 6.07
N GLY A 303 19.73 3.81 5.05
CA GLY A 303 21.03 3.26 4.71
C GLY A 303 21.57 3.83 3.41
N THR A 304 22.55 3.14 2.84
CA THR A 304 23.22 3.52 1.60
C THR A 304 23.69 2.29 0.81
N VAL A 305 23.91 2.46 -0.49
CA VAL A 305 24.51 1.46 -1.37
C VAL A 305 26.05 1.47 -1.33
N TYR A 306 26.66 2.56 -0.87
CA TYR A 306 28.12 2.70 -0.84
C TYR A 306 28.77 1.64 0.05
N GLY A 307 29.98 1.20 -0.32
CA GLY A 307 30.74 0.21 0.44
C GLY A 307 30.03 -1.14 0.59
N ASN A 308 29.17 -1.51 -0.38
CA ASN A 308 28.40 -2.76 -0.38
C ASN A 308 27.41 -2.88 0.80
N GLN A 309 26.87 -1.75 1.27
CA GLN A 309 26.03 -1.69 2.48
C GLN A 309 24.53 -1.86 2.25
N LEU A 310 24.08 -2.15 1.01
CA LEU A 310 22.65 -2.31 0.71
C LEU A 310 21.98 -3.38 1.61
N HIS A 311 22.69 -4.44 1.96
CA HIS A 311 22.22 -5.48 2.87
C HIS A 311 21.84 -4.95 4.27
N LEU A 312 22.57 -3.95 4.79
CA LEU A 312 22.26 -3.30 6.07
C LEU A 312 21.00 -2.45 5.95
N ALA A 313 20.85 -1.73 4.83
CA ALA A 313 19.63 -0.96 4.55
C ALA A 313 18.39 -1.87 4.47
N ILE A 314 18.50 -3.01 3.76
CA ILE A 314 17.43 -4.01 3.67
C ILE A 314 17.10 -4.58 5.06
N ARG A 315 18.10 -4.86 5.90
CA ARG A 315 17.87 -5.31 7.28
C ARG A 315 17.08 -4.29 8.10
N THR A 316 17.41 -3.01 7.98
CA THR A 316 16.67 -1.91 8.62
C THR A 316 15.24 -1.84 8.10
N LEU A 317 15.05 -1.94 6.78
CA LEU A 317 13.72 -1.95 6.15
C LEU A 317 12.85 -3.11 6.65
N LEU A 318 13.41 -4.32 6.67
CA LEU A 318 12.74 -5.53 7.13
C LEU A 318 12.25 -5.40 8.58
N THR A 319 13.09 -4.84 9.44
CA THR A 319 12.84 -4.78 10.89
C THR A 319 11.84 -3.68 11.24
N ASN A 320 11.96 -2.53 10.57
CA ASN A 320 11.26 -1.31 10.98
C ASN A 320 10.04 -1.00 10.10
N TYR A 321 9.94 -1.57 8.90
CA TYR A 321 8.90 -1.19 7.93
C TYR A 321 8.17 -2.39 7.32
N TRP A 322 8.85 -3.34 6.67
CA TRP A 322 8.16 -4.39 5.88
C TRP A 322 7.23 -5.27 6.73
N LYS A 323 7.66 -5.60 7.96
CA LYS A 323 6.88 -6.44 8.89
C LYS A 323 5.92 -5.65 9.78
N LYS A 324 5.72 -4.36 9.52
CA LYS A 324 4.74 -3.54 10.24
C LYS A 324 3.41 -3.64 9.53
N ASN A 325 2.33 -3.71 10.28
CA ASN A 325 0.95 -3.74 9.78
C ASN A 325 0.13 -2.66 10.49
N SER A 326 -1.17 -2.63 10.28
CA SER A 326 -2.05 -1.66 10.95
C SER A 326 -2.03 -1.72 12.49
N ASP A 327 -1.67 -2.85 13.11
CA ASP A 327 -1.56 -3.00 14.57
C ASP A 327 -0.27 -2.39 15.14
N HIS A 328 0.70 -2.07 14.28
CA HIS A 328 1.96 -1.43 14.69
C HIS A 328 1.95 0.10 14.55
N ARG A 329 0.82 0.68 14.13
CA ARG A 329 0.66 2.13 14.04
C ARG A 329 0.73 2.76 15.44
N SER A 330 1.02 4.06 15.50
CA SER A 330 1.04 4.82 16.75
C SER A 330 -0.31 5.49 17.02
N GLY A 331 -0.55 5.83 18.29
CA GLY A 331 -1.70 6.64 18.72
C GLY A 331 -3.06 6.01 18.43
N LYS A 332 -4.05 6.84 18.06
CA LYS A 332 -5.45 6.41 17.87
C LYS A 332 -5.63 5.33 16.81
N CYS A 333 -4.75 5.27 15.79
CA CYS A 333 -4.86 4.32 14.70
C CYS A 333 -4.66 2.87 15.13
N GLN A 334 -3.81 2.62 16.14
CA GLN A 334 -3.58 1.27 16.66
C GLN A 334 -4.85 0.68 17.28
N GLN A 335 -5.64 1.53 17.94
CA GLN A 335 -6.85 1.16 18.67
C GLN A 335 -8.13 1.41 17.85
N CYS A 336 -7.98 1.76 16.57
CA CYS A 336 -9.10 2.01 15.69
C CYS A 336 -9.65 0.67 15.18
N GLU A 337 -10.96 0.49 15.23
CA GLU A 337 -11.63 -0.69 14.71
C GLU A 337 -11.61 -0.73 13.17
N PHE A 338 -11.51 0.42 12.49
CA PHE A 338 -11.41 0.51 11.03
C PHE A 338 -9.99 0.26 10.50
N ARG A 339 -9.01 -0.10 11.33
CA ARG A 339 -7.59 -0.15 10.95
C ARG A 339 -7.25 -1.11 9.79
N TYR A 340 -8.08 -2.13 9.55
CA TYR A 340 -7.93 -3.02 8.38
C TYR A 340 -8.82 -2.67 7.18
N ALA A 341 -9.67 -1.65 7.30
CA ALA A 341 -10.43 -1.06 6.19
C ALA A 341 -9.90 0.34 5.80
N CYS A 342 -8.99 0.91 6.60
CA CYS A 342 -8.45 2.24 6.40
C CYS A 342 -7.32 2.25 5.35
N ASN A 343 -7.26 3.33 4.56
CA ASN A 343 -6.19 3.59 3.59
C ASN A 343 -5.22 4.70 4.05
N ALA A 344 -5.31 5.15 5.30
CA ALA A 344 -4.36 6.12 5.84
C ALA A 344 -2.93 5.58 5.73
N CYS A 345 -2.02 6.41 5.22
CA CYS A 345 -0.59 6.12 5.23
C CYS A 345 -0.08 6.04 6.68
N SER A 346 0.92 5.20 6.94
CA SER A 346 1.51 5.04 8.27
C SER A 346 2.22 6.32 8.78
N PHE A 347 2.48 7.27 7.89
CA PHE A 347 3.07 8.60 8.17
C PHE A 347 2.10 9.74 7.90
N PHE A 348 0.82 9.41 7.76
CA PHE A 348 -0.26 10.36 7.55
C PHE A 348 -0.45 11.24 8.79
N ASP A 349 -0.69 12.53 8.58
CA ASP A 349 -1.05 13.43 9.67
C ASP A 349 -2.48 13.16 10.13
N LEU A 350 -2.65 12.87 11.41
CA LEU A 350 -3.93 12.48 12.00
C LEU A 350 -4.98 13.60 11.98
N GLU A 351 -4.57 14.85 11.74
CA GLU A 351 -5.47 16.00 11.59
C GLU A 351 -6.46 15.84 10.43
N PHE A 352 -6.09 15.08 9.38
CA PHE A 352 -6.96 14.82 8.23
C PHE A 352 -7.92 13.64 8.44
N CYS A 353 -7.97 13.03 9.64
CA CYS A 353 -8.85 11.91 9.93
C CYS A 353 -10.15 12.37 10.61
N GLN A 354 -11.28 12.17 9.93
CA GLN A 354 -12.62 12.53 10.42
C GLN A 354 -13.21 11.48 11.38
N TYR A 355 -12.43 10.48 11.81
CA TYR A 355 -12.89 9.50 12.78
C TYR A 355 -12.34 9.81 14.18
N ASN A 356 -13.26 9.96 15.14
CA ASN A 356 -12.95 10.07 16.56
C ASN A 356 -13.01 8.67 17.20
N VAL A 357 -11.82 8.11 17.47
CA VAL A 357 -11.67 6.78 18.09
C VAL A 357 -12.07 6.77 19.57
N GLU A 358 -11.98 7.92 20.25
CA GLU A 358 -12.35 8.06 21.66
C GLU A 358 -13.87 8.03 21.84
N GLU A 359 -14.59 8.70 20.94
CA GLU A 359 -16.07 8.75 20.98
C GLU A 359 -16.71 7.61 20.18
N GLY A 360 -15.94 6.95 19.31
CA GLY A 360 -16.45 5.92 18.43
C GLY A 360 -17.43 6.51 17.40
N GLN A 361 -17.10 7.67 16.83
CA GLN A 361 -18.00 8.42 15.95
C GLN A 361 -17.24 9.06 14.78
N TRP A 362 -17.93 9.10 13.64
CA TRP A 362 -17.49 9.89 12.50
C TRP A 362 -17.89 11.34 12.74
N ILE A 363 -16.92 12.25 12.66
CA ILE A 363 -17.15 13.68 12.76
C ILE A 363 -17.96 14.09 11.52
N SER A 364 -19.20 14.49 11.74
CA SER A 364 -20.05 15.10 10.72
C SER A 364 -19.62 16.55 10.48
N SER A 365 -18.44 16.79 9.90
CA SER A 365 -18.05 18.15 9.53
C SER A 365 -18.64 18.51 8.16
N LEU A 366 -19.82 19.15 8.24
CA LEU A 366 -20.38 20.24 7.40
C LEU A 366 -20.34 20.09 5.86
N ASN A 367 -21.56 20.07 5.30
CA ASN A 367 -21.96 20.16 3.88
C ASN A 367 -21.92 18.85 3.08
N GLU A 368 -23.02 18.10 3.18
CA GLU A 368 -23.60 17.44 2.00
C GLU A 368 -24.06 18.48 0.98
#